data_AF-A0A819N5N5-F1
#
_entry.id   AF-A0A819N5N5-F1
#
_cell.length_a   1.000
_cell.length_b   1.000
_cell.length_c   1.000
_cell.angle_alpha   90.00
_cell.angle_beta   90.00
_cell.angle_gamma   90.00
#
_symmetry.space_group_name_H-M   'P 1'
#
loop_
_entity.id
_entity.type
_entity.pdbx_description
1 polymer ?
#
loop_
_entity_poly.entity_id
_entity_poly.type
_entity_poly.pdbx_seq_one_letter_code
_entity_poly.pdbx_strand_id
1 'polypeptide(L)' 'MITATLLGIFICLLIAYIWQLKSRYNDFKNRNIPGPPPRFFFGHSRTLWNAPSYSHQIQEWTRQFGPIYGLFEGSRP' A
#
# COMPACT_ATOMS: atom_id res chain seq x y z
N MET A 1 -2.96 29.11 22.48
CA MET A 1 -1.81 29.30 21.57
C MET A 1 -1.00 28.01 21.40
N ILE A 2 -0.54 27.35 22.48
CA ILE A 2 0.23 26.08 22.41
C ILE A 2 -0.55 24.93 21.76
N THR A 3 -1.86 24.83 21.99
CA THR A 3 -2.71 23.80 21.37
C THR A 3 -2.79 23.95 19.84
N ALA A 4 -2.90 25.18 19.35
CA ALA A 4 -2.93 25.45 17.92
C ALA A 4 -1.59 25.15 17.23
N THR A 5 -0.47 25.45 17.90
CA THR A 5 0.86 25.11 17.37
C THR A 5 1.09 23.60 17.33
N LEU A 6 0.70 22.86 18.38
CA LEU A 6 0.76 21.39 18.41
C LEU A 6 -0.12 20.77 17.32
N LEU A 7 -1.34 21.28 17.13
CA LEU A 7 -2.23 20.81 16.07
C LEU A 7 -1.61 21.05 14.68
N GLY A 8 -1.03 22.23 14.45
CA GLY A 8 -0.35 22.56 13.21
C GLY A 8 0.81 21.59 12.91
N ILE A 9 1.67 21.33 13.89
CA ILE A 9 2.78 20.38 13.75
C ILE A 9 2.25 18.97 13.45
N PHE A 10 1.22 18.53 14.17
CA PHE A 10 0.62 17.21 13.95
C PHE A 10 0.07 17.06 12.52
N ILE A 11 -0.62 18.07 12.00
CA ILE A 11 -1.14 18.07 10.62
C ILE A 11 0.02 18.02 9.62
N CYS A 12 1.08 18.81 9.81
CA CYS A 12 2.26 18.78 8.94
C CYS A 12 2.93 17.39 8.92
N LEU A 13 3.11 16.75 10.09
CA LEU A 13 3.66 15.40 10.18
C LEU A 13 2.75 14.38 9.49
N LEU A 14 1.44 14.51 9.64
CA LEU A 14 0.47 13.62 9.00
C LEU A 14 0.48 13.75 7.47
N ILE A 15 0.56 14.97 6.94
CA ILE A 15 0.70 15.21 5.49
C ILE A 15 2.01 14.62 4.97
N ALA A 16 3.13 14.89 5.63
CA ALA A 16 4.44 14.36 5.25
C ALA A 16 4.44 12.81 5.24
N TYR A 17 3.83 12.21 6.25
CA TYR A 17 3.66 10.76 6.35
C TYR A 17 2.82 10.19 5.20
N ILE A 18 1.67 10.80 4.89
CA ILE A 18 0.79 10.37 3.78
C ILE A 18 1.54 10.47 2.44
N TRP A 19 2.31 11.55 2.25
CA TRP A 19 3.07 11.76 1.03
C TRP A 19 4.17 10.72 0.85
N GLN A 20 4.91 10.41 1.92
CA GLN A 20 5.90 9.34 1.93
C GLN A 20 5.27 7.97 1.62
N LEU A 21 4.10 7.68 2.21
CA LEU A 21 3.40 6.43 1.99
C LEU A 21 2.94 6.29 0.53
N LYS A 22 2.41 7.37 -0.06
CA LYS A 22 2.03 7.40 -1.48
C LYS A 22 3.23 7.20 -2.41
N SER A 23 4.39 7.77 -2.06
CA SER A 23 5.62 7.57 -2.82
C SER A 23 6.03 6.08 -2.85
N ARG A 24 5.98 5.40 -1.70
CA ARG A 24 6.29 3.96 -1.61
C ARG A 24 5.35 3.10 -2.44
N TYR A 25 4.05 3.39 -2.44
CA TYR A 25 3.09 2.63 -3.27
C TYR A 25 3.31 2.78 -4.78
N ASN A 26 4.09 3.77 -5.22
CA ASN A 26 4.48 3.90 -6.62
C ASN A 26 5.74 3.08 -6.98
N ASP A 27 6.41 2.40 -6.04
CA ASP A 27 7.68 1.70 -6.31
C ASP A 27 7.57 0.67 -7.45
N PHE A 28 6.54 -0.18 -7.43
CA PHE A 28 6.30 -1.15 -8.51
C PHE A 28 5.87 -0.50 -9.81
N LYS A 29 5.03 0.54 -9.73
CA LYS A 29 4.58 1.32 -10.90
C LYS A 29 5.77 1.97 -11.62
N ASN A 30 6.70 2.55 -10.86
CA ASN A 30 7.92 3.17 -11.40
C ASN A 30 8.86 2.16 -12.07
N ARG A 31 8.79 0.88 -11.67
CA ARG A 31 9.57 -0.23 -12.24
C ARG A 31 8.84 -0.97 -13.37
N ASN A 32 7.65 -0.50 -13.78
CA ASN A 32 6.77 -1.18 -14.73
C ASN A 32 6.42 -2.62 -14.32
N ILE A 33 6.35 -2.89 -13.02
CA ILE A 33 5.92 -4.17 -12.47
C ILE A 33 4.40 -4.10 -12.29
N PRO A 34 3.61 -4.96 -12.97
CA PRO A 34 2.16 -4.97 -12.82
C PRO A 34 1.78 -5.49 -11.42
N GLY A 35 0.54 -5.25 -11.00
CA GLY A 35 0.04 -5.81 -9.76
C GLY A 35 -1.31 -5.24 -9.34
N PRO A 36 -1.96 -5.91 -8.38
CA PRO A 36 -3.20 -5.40 -7.82
C PRO A 36 -2.97 -4.05 -7.10
N PRO A 37 -3.99 -3.18 -7.06
CA PRO A 37 -3.87 -1.89 -6.39
C PRO A 37 -3.78 -2.10 -4.86
N PRO A 38 -2.75 -1.55 -4.18
CA PRO A 38 -2.62 -1.67 -2.74
C PRO A 38 -3.70 -0.86 -2.01
N ARG A 39 -4.20 -1.38 -0.89
CA ARG A 39 -5.06 -0.61 0.02
C ARG A 39 -4.22 0.29 0.91
N PHE A 40 -4.70 1.51 1.15
CA PHE A 40 -4.02 2.48 2.01
C PHE A 40 -3.74 1.90 3.41
N PHE A 41 -2.53 2.12 3.93
CA PHE A 41 -1.93 1.53 5.16
C PHE A 41 -1.68 0.02 5.18
N PHE A 42 -2.56 -0.79 4.61
CA PHE A 42 -2.52 -2.25 4.76
C PHE A 42 -1.94 -3.00 3.55
N GLY A 43 -1.69 -2.32 2.44
CA GLY A 43 -1.23 -2.96 1.21
C GLY A 43 -2.21 -4.05 0.77
N HIS A 44 -1.72 -5.27 0.61
CA HIS A 44 -2.52 -6.44 0.25
C HIS A 44 -2.87 -7.34 1.43
N SER A 45 -2.29 -7.12 2.61
CA SER A 45 -2.52 -7.97 3.80
C SER A 45 -4.01 -8.04 4.15
N ARG A 46 -4.73 -6.92 4.05
CA ARG A 46 -6.19 -6.90 4.28
C ARG A 46 -6.96 -7.72 3.23
N THR A 47 -6.52 -7.73 1.98
CA THR A 47 -7.19 -8.54 0.94
C THR A 47 -6.94 -10.02 1.20
N LEU A 48 -5.71 -10.39 1.56
CA LEU A 48 -5.34 -11.77 1.90
C LEU A 48 -6.04 -12.27 3.17
N TRP A 49 -6.13 -11.46 4.23
CA TRP A 49 -6.85 -11.83 5.46
C TRP A 49 -8.35 -12.07 5.25
N ASN A 50 -8.97 -11.35 4.32
CA ASN A 50 -10.38 -11.53 4.00
C ASN A 50 -10.63 -12.56 2.88
N ALA A 51 -9.56 -13.08 2.26
CA ALA A 51 -9.70 -14.07 1.22
C ALA A 51 -10.08 -15.43 1.83
N PRO A 52 -11.02 -16.17 1.24
CA PRO A 52 -11.38 -17.51 1.71
C PRO A 52 -10.21 -18.50 1.56
N SER A 53 -9.27 -18.23 0.65
CA SER A 53 -8.03 -18.98 0.47
C SER A 53 -6.92 -18.07 -0.05
N TYR A 54 -5.79 -18.07 0.66
CA TYR A 54 -4.58 -17.33 0.26
C TYR A 54 -4.08 -17.80 -1.09
N SER A 55 -3.93 -19.12 -1.25
CA SER A 55 -3.42 -19.71 -2.49
C SER A 55 -4.31 -19.39 -3.69
N HIS A 56 -5.63 -19.37 -3.50
CA HIS A 56 -6.57 -19.00 -4.56
C HIS A 56 -6.42 -17.52 -4.95
N GLN A 57 -6.32 -16.62 -3.97
CA GLN A 57 -6.13 -15.19 -4.24
C GLN A 57 -4.81 -14.90 -4.98
N ILE A 58 -3.73 -15.59 -4.60
CA ILE A 58 -2.43 -15.52 -5.30
C ILE A 58 -2.54 -16.08 -6.72
N GLN A 59 -3.24 -17.20 -6.92
CA GLN A 59 -3.48 -17.78 -8.23
C GLN A 59 -4.26 -16.83 -9.15
N GLU A 60 -5.29 -16.16 -8.63
CA GLU A 60 -6.06 -15.16 -9.37
C GLU A 60 -5.19 -13.99 -9.81
N TRP A 61 -4.37 -13.43 -8.91
CA TRP A 61 -3.45 -12.35 -9.26
C TRP A 61 -2.40 -12.80 -10.28
N THR A 62 -1.87 -14.02 -10.14
CA THR A 62 -0.95 -14.60 -11.12
C THR A 62 -1.62 -14.72 -12.50
N ARG A 63 -2.89 -15.11 -12.55
CA ARG A 63 -3.66 -15.19 -13.80
C ARG A 63 -3.91 -13.82 -14.43
N GLN A 64 -4.12 -12.79 -13.62
CA GLN A 64 -4.45 -11.43 -14.08
C GLN A 64 -3.22 -10.61 -14.49
N PHE A 65 -2.15 -10.68 -13.70
CA PHE A 65 -0.97 -9.82 -13.83
C PHE A 65 0.26 -10.53 -14.39
N GLY A 66 0.17 -11.86 -14.57
CA GLY A 66 1.26 -12.69 -15.06
C GLY A 66 2.11 -13.29 -13.93
N PRO A 67 3.22 -13.96 -14.28
CA PRO A 67 4.05 -14.68 -13.30
C PRO A 67 4.84 -13.76 -12.36
N ILE A 68 4.99 -12.48 -12.70
CA ILE A 68 5.73 -11.49 -11.91
C ILE A 68 4.82 -10.28 -11.69
N TYR A 69 4.46 -10.04 -10.43
CA TYR A 69 3.69 -8.88 -10.02
C TYR A 69 4.11 -8.41 -8.62
N GLY A 70 3.91 -7.12 -8.35
CA GLY A 70 4.27 -6.49 -7.10
C GLY A 70 3.16 -6.60 -6.06
N LEU A 71 3.51 -6.92 -4.82
CA LEU A 71 2.59 -6.92 -3.69
C LEU A 71 3.18 -6.15 -2.52
N PHE A 72 2.40 -5.28 -1.90
CA PHE A 72 2.77 -4.65 -0.64
C PHE A 72 2.27 -5.42 0.59
N GLU A 73 3.14 -5.62 1.58
CA GLU A 73 2.77 -5.99 2.95
C GLU A 73 2.74 -4.72 3.81
N GLY A 74 1.54 -4.23 4.13
CA GLY A 74 1.38 -2.90 4.72
C GLY A 74 1.88 -1.79 3.78
N SER A 75 3.04 -1.22 4.09
CA SER A 75 3.72 -0.18 3.30
C SER A 75 5.02 -0.63 2.63
N ARG A 76 5.38 -1.91 2.80
CA ARG A 76 6.62 -2.48 2.27
C ARG A 76 6.32 -3.18 0.94
N PRO A 77 7.02 -2.84 -0.15
CA PRO A 77 6.95 -3.59 -1.40
C PRO A 77 7.53 -5.00 -1.21
#